data_AF-A0A7Y0GSI3-F1
#
_entry.id   AF-A0A7Y0GSI3-F1
#
_cell.length_a   1.000
_cell.length_b   1.000
_cell.length_c   1.000
_cell.angle_alpha   90.00
_cell.angle_beta   90.00
_cell.angle_gamma   90.00
#
_symmetry.space_group_name_H-M   'P 1'
#
loop_
_entity.id
_entity.type
_entity.pdbx_description
1 polymer ?
#
loop_
_entity_poly.entity_id
_entity_poly.type
_entity_poly.pdbx_seq_one_letter_code
_entity_poly.pdbx_strand_id
1 'polypeptide(L)' 'MDAMDGLNPRFDRGALHLASAGLTEELRPWSMKQERRTPRYATEWDEMPVARV' A
#
# COMPACT_ATOMS: atom_id res chain seq x y z
N MET A 1 -7.79 9.40 12.63
CA MET A 1 -6.97 8.24 13.05
C MET A 1 -5.53 8.67 12.76
N ASP A 2 -5.12 9.77 13.39
CA ASP A 2 -4.32 10.80 12.70
C ASP A 2 -2.84 10.42 12.56
N ALA A 3 -2.34 9.59 13.46
CA ALA A 3 -0.97 9.08 13.38
C ALA A 3 -0.77 8.20 12.14
N MET A 4 -1.74 7.35 11.81
CA MET A 4 -1.70 6.52 10.59
C MET A 4 -1.90 7.38 9.35
N ASP A 5 -2.84 8.32 9.43
CA ASP A 5 -3.13 9.25 8.32
C ASP A 5 -1.93 10.13 7.97
N GLY A 6 -1.15 10.57 8.96
CA GLY A 6 0.10 11.30 8.76
C GLY A 6 1.25 10.48 8.16
N LEU A 7 1.18 9.15 8.23
CA LEU A 7 2.18 8.24 7.66
C LEU A 7 1.84 7.80 6.23
N ASN A 8 0.55 7.84 5.86
CA ASN A 8 0.07 7.46 4.52
C ASN A 8 0.75 8.23 3.36
N PRO A 9 1.13 9.52 3.46
CA PRO A 9 1.87 10.20 2.39
C PRO A 9 3.23 9.57 2.06
N ARG A 10 3.83 8.86 3.02
CA ARG A 10 5.15 8.23 2.85
C ARG A 10 5.04 6.74 2.49
N PHE A 11 4.10 6.03 3.11
CA PHE A 11 4.04 4.57 3.01
C PHE A 11 2.85 4.06 2.19
N ASP A 12 1.93 4.94 1.80
CA ASP A 12 0.63 4.59 1.23
C ASP A 12 -0.30 3.91 2.25
N ARG A 13 -1.60 3.99 1.99
CA ARG A 13 -2.64 3.44 2.85
C ARG A 13 -2.55 1.91 2.85
N GLY A 14 -2.48 1.33 4.04
CA GLY A 14 -2.45 -0.13 4.22
C GLY A 14 -1.07 -0.77 4.07
N ALA A 15 0.00 0.02 3.96
CA ALA A 15 1.36 -0.50 4.09
C ALA A 15 1.77 -0.73 5.55
N LEU A 16 1.31 0.14 6.46
CA LEU A 16 1.55 0.03 7.90
C LEU A 16 0.32 -0.50 8.61
N HIS A 17 0.55 -1.38 9.58
CA HIS A 17 -0.48 -1.96 10.44
C HIS A 17 -0.02 -1.94 11.90
N LEU A 18 -0.97 -1.90 12.82
CA LEU A 18 -0.67 -1.93 14.24
C LEU A 18 -0.12 -3.31 14.61
N ALA A 19 1.08 -3.37 15.21
CA ALA A 19 1.71 -4.64 15.58
C ALA A 19 0.83 -5.48 16.54
N SER A 20 0.07 -4.81 17.42
CA SER A 20 -0.86 -5.47 18.35
C SER A 20 -2.15 -5.96 17.70
N ALA A 21 -2.44 -5.60 16.45
CA ALA A 21 -3.53 -6.21 15.68
C ALA A 21 -3.19 -7.64 15.21
N GLY A 22 -1.99 -8.14 15.54
CA GLY A 22 -1.46 -9.42 15.11
C GLY A 22 -1.06 -9.41 13.64
N LEU A 23 -0.05 -10.19 13.28
CA LEU A 23 0.22 -10.58 11.90
C LEU A 23 -0.92 -11.48 11.41
N THR A 24 -2.11 -10.89 11.23
CA THR A 24 -3.31 -11.57 10.73
C THR A 24 -3.17 -11.82 9.22
N GLU A 25 -1.96 -12.09 8.75
CA GLU A 25 -1.67 -12.62 7.41
C GLU A 25 -1.75 -14.15 7.42
N GLU A 26 -1.33 -14.81 8.51
CA GLU A 26 -1.29 -16.29 8.59
C GLU A 26 -2.69 -16.95 8.62
N LEU A 27 -3.77 -16.18 8.86
CA LEU A 27 -5.14 -16.69 8.96
C LEU A 27 -6.09 -16.15 7.88
N ARG A 28 -5.63 -15.32 6.94
CA ARG A 28 -6.49 -14.80 5.87
C ARG A 28 -6.31 -15.66 4.61
N PRO A 29 -7.29 -16.50 4.22
CA PRO A 29 -7.20 -17.30 3.00
C PRO A 29 -7.04 -16.44 1.74
N TRP A 30 -7.36 -15.14 1.83
CA TRP A 30 -7.15 -14.15 0.78
C TRP A 30 -6.51 -12.90 1.38
N SER A 31 -5.23 -12.70 1.09
CA SER A 31 -4.50 -11.46 1.32
C SER A 31 -4.08 -10.84 -0.01
N MET A 32 -3.88 -9.52 -0.01
CA MET A 32 -3.35 -8.82 -1.17
C MET A 32 -1.89 -9.26 -1.40
N LYS A 33 -1.59 -9.83 -2.56
CA LYS A 33 -0.22 -10.09 -2.99
C LYS A 33 0.35 -8.82 -3.60
N GLN A 34 1.15 -8.07 -2.83
CA GLN A 34 1.73 -6.78 -3.26
C GLN A 34 2.54 -6.91 -4.56
N GLU A 35 3.09 -8.10 -4.85
CA GLU A 35 3.82 -8.41 -6.10
C GLU A 35 2.93 -8.36 -7.35
N ARG A 36 1.60 -8.44 -7.17
CA ARG A 36 0.60 -8.34 -8.24
C ARG A 36 -0.11 -6.98 -8.27
N ARG A 37 0.37 -5.99 -7.52
CA ARG A 37 -0.22 -4.65 -7.51
C ARG A 37 -0.01 -3.96 -8.86
N THR A 38 -1.00 -3.19 -9.30
CA THR A 38 -0.83 -2.22 -10.40
C THR A 38 0.09 -1.07 -9.98
N PRO A 39 0.67 -0.34 -10.93
CA PRO A 39 1.48 0.81 -10.58
C PRO A 39 0.66 1.88 -9.82
N ARG A 40 1.32 2.60 -8.93
CA ARG A 40 0.80 3.61 -7.99
C ARG A 40 0.53 4.93 -8.69
N TYR A 41 -0.42 4.93 -9.63
CA TYR A 41 -0.73 6.11 -10.42
C TYR A 41 -1.14 7.36 -9.62
N ALA A 42 -1.60 7.20 -8.38
CA ALA A 42 -2.04 8.31 -7.53
C ALA A 42 -1.00 8.75 -6.49
N THR A 43 -0.03 7.89 -6.14
CA THR A 43 0.90 8.12 -5.02
C THR A 43 2.36 8.20 -5.46
N GLU A 44 2.71 7.75 -6.68
CA GLU A 44 4.08 7.70 -7.18
C GLU A 44 4.15 8.08 -8.66
N TRP A 45 4.70 9.27 -8.95
CA TRP A 45 4.76 9.82 -10.32
C TRP A 45 5.67 9.01 -11.25
N ASP A 46 6.73 8.39 -10.72
CA ASP A 46 7.66 7.56 -11.48
C ASP A 46 7.02 6.25 -11.98
N GLU A 47 5.90 5.85 -11.36
CA GLU A 47 5.12 4.69 -11.76
C GLU A 47 4.08 5.00 -12.87
N MET A 48 3.96 6.26 -13.31
CA MET A 48 3.03 6.66 -14.39
C MET A 48 3.54 6.28 -15.79
N PRO A 49 2.66 5.77 -16.67
CA PRO A 49 3.04 5.46 -18.04
C PRO A 49 3.36 6.73 -18.84
N VAL A 50 4.49 6.71 -19.56
CA VAL A 50 4.91 7.80 -20.44
C VAL A 50 4.32 7.58 -21.84
N ALA A 51 3.48 8.51 -22.30
CA ALA A 51 3.00 8.51 -23.68
C ALA A 51 4.16 8.85 -24.63
N ARG A 52 4.35 8.01 -25.65
CA ARG A 52 5.28 8.26 -26.77
C ARG A 52 4.47 8.39 -28.05
N VAL A 53 4.86 9.35 -28.90
CA VAL A 53 4.22 9.66 -30.18
C VAL A 53 5.12 9.17 -31.32
#